data_AF-A0A820F2M9-F1
#
_entry.id   AF-A0A820F2M9-F1
#
_cell.length_a   1.000
_cell.length_b   1.000
_cell.length_c   1.000
_cell.angle_alpha   90.00
_cell.angle_beta   90.00
_cell.angle_gamma   90.00
#
_symmetry.space_group_name_H-M   'P 1'
#
loop_
_entity.id
_entity.type
_entity.pdbx_description
1 polymer ?
#
loop_
_entity_poly.entity_id
_entity_poly.type
_entity_poly.pdbx_seq_one_letter_code
_entity_poly.pdbx_strand_id
1 'polypeptide(L)'
;VREINTTNVLAACRLTPKPSTKNFDQIFREDAGELAEQNNKHRHTRTCYKYGEKCRSHMPRELIAKSEINSVTGTISMKRNHKWINNYNEWIISACRSNMDIKFVWSGCDAKALSYYITDYITKSNVSFHDNLALLVKVRKDFDEKRSNPPDNNNIHERSRRLLLKMHNTLASQQELSGVQV
;
A
#
# COMPACT_ATOMS: atom_id res chain seq x y z
N VAL A 1 13.34 -34.69 1.71
CA VAL A 1 12.40 -33.62 1.34
C VAL A 1 11.04 -34.27 1.21
N ARG A 2 10.12 -34.04 2.15
CA ARG A 2 8.80 -34.69 2.14
C ARG A 2 7.96 -34.06 1.03
N GLU A 3 7.43 -34.90 0.13
CA GLU A 3 6.46 -34.49 -0.88
C GLU A 3 5.21 -33.99 -0.16
N ILE A 4 4.97 -32.68 -0.24
CA ILE A 4 3.76 -32.06 0.28
C ILE A 4 2.67 -32.35 -0.75
N ASN A 5 1.63 -33.07 -0.33
CA ASN A 5 0.45 -33.36 -1.14
C ASN A 5 -0.26 -32.02 -1.46
N THR A 6 -0.09 -31.52 -2.69
CA THR A 6 -0.46 -30.15 -3.12
C THR A 6 -1.96 -29.93 -3.31
N THR A 7 -2.78 -30.98 -3.25
CA THR A 7 -4.21 -30.94 -3.55
C THR A 7 -5.06 -30.22 -2.50
N ASN A 8 -4.57 -30.02 -1.28
CA ASN A 8 -5.28 -29.30 -0.20
C ASN A 8 -4.64 -27.96 0.19
N VAL A 9 -3.60 -27.52 -0.52
CA VAL A 9 -2.89 -26.28 -0.20
C VAL A 9 -3.45 -25.15 -1.08
N LEU A 10 -3.86 -24.05 -0.45
CA LEU A 10 -4.28 -22.82 -1.13
C LEU A 10 -3.23 -22.42 -2.17
N ALA A 11 -3.65 -21.96 -3.34
CA ALA A 11 -2.71 -21.58 -4.39
C ALA A 11 -1.71 -20.55 -3.86
N ALA A 12 -2.16 -19.58 -3.04
CA ALA A 12 -1.29 -18.59 -2.39
C ALA A 12 -0.09 -19.18 -1.62
N CYS A 13 -0.23 -20.39 -1.07
CA CYS A 13 0.79 -21.04 -0.22
C CYS A 13 1.68 -22.03 -0.98
N ARG A 14 1.43 -22.28 -2.28
CA ARG A 14 2.28 -23.16 -3.08
C ARG A 14 3.57 -22.46 -3.50
N LEU A 15 4.58 -23.23 -3.86
CA LEU A 15 5.81 -22.69 -4.44
C LEU A 15 5.56 -22.22 -5.87
N THR A 16 6.20 -21.12 -6.25
CA THR A 16 6.22 -20.65 -7.63
C THR A 16 6.79 -21.73 -8.56
N PRO A 17 6.15 -22.00 -9.72
CA PRO A 17 6.66 -22.97 -10.69
C PRO A 17 8.11 -22.67 -11.09
N LYS A 18 8.95 -23.70 -11.17
CA LYS A 18 10.37 -23.54 -11.53
C LYS A 18 10.54 -23.46 -13.05
N PRO A 19 11.21 -22.43 -13.61
CA PRO A 19 11.44 -22.30 -15.06
C PRO A 19 12.15 -23.48 -15.71
N SER A 20 12.95 -24.23 -14.95
CA SER A 20 13.67 -25.41 -15.44
C SER A 20 12.81 -26.68 -15.59
N THR A 21 11.53 -26.62 -15.25
CA THR A 21 10.62 -27.78 -15.28
C THR A 21 10.13 -28.05 -16.70
N LYS A 22 9.97 -29.33 -17.08
CA LYS A 22 9.30 -29.68 -18.35
C LYS A 22 7.87 -29.12 -18.35
N ASN A 23 7.43 -28.57 -19.47
CA ASN A 23 6.12 -27.92 -19.63
C ASN A 23 5.88 -26.71 -18.70
N PHE A 24 6.95 -25.98 -18.34
CA PHE A 24 6.86 -24.79 -17.49
C PHE A 24 5.75 -23.82 -17.92
N ASP A 25 5.64 -23.49 -19.21
CA ASP A 25 4.65 -22.52 -19.70
C ASP A 25 3.21 -22.91 -19.38
N GLN A 26 2.89 -24.20 -19.48
CA GLN A 26 1.56 -24.70 -19.17
C GLN A 26 1.30 -24.64 -17.66
N ILE A 27 2.24 -25.18 -16.87
CA ILE A 27 2.14 -25.21 -15.40
C ILE A 27 2.04 -23.78 -14.84
N PHE A 28 2.82 -22.85 -15.40
CA PHE A 28 2.82 -21.45 -15.01
C PHE A 28 1.49 -20.76 -15.28
N ARG A 29 0.91 -20.96 -16.47
CA ARG A 29 -0.41 -20.38 -16.83
C ARG A 29 -1.54 -20.95 -15.98
N GLU A 30 -1.49 -22.26 -15.69
CA GLU A 30 -2.47 -22.92 -14.82
C GLU A 30 -2.38 -22.38 -13.39
N ASP A 31 -1.16 -22.26 -12.83
CA ASP A 31 -0.93 -21.67 -11.49
C ASP A 31 -1.39 -20.21 -11.43
N ALA A 32 -1.03 -19.39 -12.42
CA ALA A 32 -1.45 -17.99 -12.49
C ALA A 32 -2.98 -17.84 -12.63
N GLY A 33 -3.63 -18.74 -13.39
CA GLY A 33 -5.08 -18.78 -13.53
C GLY A 33 -5.78 -19.15 -12.22
N GLU A 34 -5.27 -20.15 -11.50
CA GLU A 34 -5.79 -20.53 -10.19
C GLU A 34 -5.61 -19.41 -9.15
N LEU A 35 -4.44 -18.76 -9.13
CA LEU A 35 -4.18 -17.59 -8.29
C LEU A 35 -5.14 -16.44 -8.60
N ALA A 36 -5.41 -16.16 -9.88
CA ALA A 36 -6.33 -15.11 -10.28
C ALA A 36 -7.77 -15.40 -9.82
N GLU A 37 -8.22 -16.64 -9.94
CA GLU A 37 -9.55 -17.06 -9.51
C GLU A 37 -9.71 -17.05 -7.98
N GLN A 38 -8.68 -17.45 -7.24
CA GLN A 38 -8.72 -17.49 -5.77
C GLN A 38 -8.52 -16.11 -5.14
N ASN A 39 -7.54 -15.34 -5.62
CA ASN A 39 -7.06 -14.13 -4.94
C ASN A 39 -7.54 -12.83 -5.60
N ASN A 40 -7.71 -12.80 -6.93
CA ASN A 40 -8.08 -11.57 -7.66
C ASN A 40 -9.57 -11.48 -7.96
N LYS A 41 -10.35 -12.54 -7.70
CA LYS A 41 -11.80 -12.51 -7.87
C LYS A 41 -12.44 -11.75 -6.72
N HIS A 42 -13.10 -10.66 -7.07
CA HIS A 42 -13.80 -9.83 -6.11
C HIS A 42 -15.01 -10.56 -5.54
N ARG A 43 -15.14 -10.50 -4.22
CA ARG A 43 -16.32 -10.95 -3.47
C ARG A 43 -16.83 -9.78 -2.67
N HIS A 44 -18.13 -9.51 -2.75
CA HIS A 44 -18.69 -8.43 -1.95
C HIS A 44 -18.56 -8.74 -0.46
N THR A 45 -18.14 -7.72 0.27
CA THR A 45 -18.05 -7.71 1.72
C THR A 45 -18.70 -6.43 2.23
N ARG A 46 -18.93 -6.33 3.54
CA ARG A 46 -19.50 -5.12 4.14
C ARG A 46 -18.73 -3.84 3.80
N THR A 47 -17.42 -3.93 3.58
CA THR A 47 -16.58 -2.76 3.24
C THR A 47 -16.82 -2.24 1.81
N CYS A 48 -17.43 -3.04 0.94
CA CYS A 48 -17.81 -2.62 -0.42
C CYS A 48 -18.84 -1.48 -0.39
N TYR A 49 -19.69 -1.44 0.64
CA TYR A 49 -20.81 -0.52 0.74
C TYR A 49 -20.58 0.58 1.78
N LYS A 50 -19.32 0.82 2.14
CA LYS A 50 -18.94 1.82 3.17
C LYS A 50 -19.46 3.22 2.86
N TYR A 51 -19.56 3.57 1.56
CA TYR A 51 -19.90 4.92 1.10
C TYR A 51 -21.23 4.96 0.32
N GLY A 52 -22.08 3.95 0.48
CA GLY A 52 -23.37 3.83 -0.20
C GLY A 52 -23.59 2.46 -0.82
N GLU A 53 -24.60 2.37 -1.68
CA GLU A 53 -25.08 1.10 -2.25
C GLU A 53 -24.21 0.57 -3.40
N LYS A 54 -23.37 1.42 -3.98
CA LYS A 54 -22.44 1.02 -5.05
C LYS A 54 -21.19 0.40 -4.45
N CYS A 55 -20.71 -0.68 -5.08
CA CYS A 55 -19.45 -1.29 -4.69
C CYS A 55 -18.29 -0.29 -4.83
N ARG A 56 -17.59 -0.02 -3.72
CA ARG A 56 -16.40 0.85 -3.65
C ARG A 56 -15.32 0.48 -4.68
N SER A 57 -15.18 -0.80 -5.00
CA SER A 57 -14.21 -1.28 -6.01
C SER A 57 -14.73 -1.19 -7.45
N HIS A 58 -15.90 -0.59 -7.68
CA HIS A 58 -16.54 -0.45 -8.99
C HIS A 58 -16.73 -1.78 -9.73
N MET A 59 -17.21 -2.80 -9.01
CA MET A 59 -17.55 -4.11 -9.57
C MET A 59 -19.07 -4.22 -9.78
N PRO A 60 -19.55 -4.92 -10.83
CA PRO A 60 -18.76 -5.59 -11.88
C PRO A 60 -18.13 -4.60 -12.88
N ARG A 61 -16.97 -4.95 -13.43
CA ARG A 61 -16.30 -4.16 -14.47
C ARG A 61 -16.85 -4.48 -15.86
N GLU A 62 -16.76 -3.52 -16.76
CA GLU A 62 -17.12 -3.69 -18.17
C GLU A 62 -16.18 -4.69 -18.87
N LEU A 63 -16.75 -5.55 -19.72
CA LEU A 63 -15.97 -6.46 -20.57
C LEU A 63 -15.46 -5.72 -21.79
N ILE A 64 -14.19 -5.96 -22.14
CA ILE A 64 -13.52 -5.24 -23.22
C ILE A 64 -12.95 -6.30 -24.15
N ALA A 65 -13.38 -6.32 -25.41
CA ALA A 65 -13.04 -7.39 -26.35
C ALA A 65 -11.56 -7.34 -26.79
N LYS A 66 -11.00 -6.13 -26.92
CA LYS A 66 -9.63 -5.88 -27.40
C LYS A 66 -9.00 -4.73 -26.63
N SER A 67 -7.70 -4.83 -26.37
CA SER A 67 -6.96 -3.70 -25.80
C SER A 67 -6.83 -2.58 -26.82
N GLU A 68 -7.17 -1.37 -26.43
CA GLU A 68 -7.16 -0.19 -27.29
C GLU A 68 -6.78 1.07 -26.51
N ILE A 69 -6.30 2.07 -27.24
CA ILE A 69 -6.03 3.40 -26.72
C ILE A 69 -7.04 4.33 -27.37
N ASN A 70 -7.84 5.02 -26.55
CA ASN A 70 -8.73 6.05 -27.05
C ASN A 70 -7.90 7.25 -27.51
N SER A 71 -7.97 7.57 -28.81
CA SER A 71 -7.16 8.64 -29.42
C SER A 71 -7.53 10.05 -28.94
N VAL A 72 -8.75 10.24 -28.44
CA VAL A 72 -9.26 11.54 -27.98
C VAL A 72 -8.95 11.75 -26.51
N THR A 73 -9.21 10.75 -25.67
CA THR A 73 -9.03 10.86 -24.21
C THR A 73 -7.65 10.41 -23.74
N GLY A 74 -6.92 9.65 -24.56
CA GLY A 74 -5.66 9.00 -24.16
C GLY A 74 -5.85 7.81 -23.21
N THR A 75 -7.10 7.39 -22.94
CA THR A 75 -7.40 6.30 -21.99
C THR A 75 -6.99 4.96 -22.60
N ILE A 76 -6.27 4.14 -21.83
CA ILE A 76 -5.86 2.80 -22.22
C ILE A 76 -6.85 1.79 -21.63
N SER A 77 -7.59 1.13 -22.50
CA SER A 77 -8.52 0.06 -22.18
C SER A 77 -7.85 -1.28 -22.46
N MET A 78 -7.75 -2.15 -21.46
CA MET A 78 -7.20 -3.49 -21.63
C MET A 78 -8.31 -4.50 -21.88
N LYS A 79 -8.07 -5.46 -22.77
CA LYS A 79 -8.96 -6.61 -22.98
C LYS A 79 -9.31 -7.25 -21.64
N ARG A 80 -10.61 -7.43 -21.39
CA ARG A 80 -11.15 -8.05 -20.18
C ARG A 80 -12.19 -9.09 -20.56
N ASN A 81 -11.90 -10.34 -20.22
CA ASN A 81 -12.78 -11.50 -20.44
C ASN A 81 -13.67 -11.82 -19.23
N HIS A 82 -13.35 -11.29 -18.04
CA HIS A 82 -14.10 -11.58 -16.82
C HIS A 82 -14.39 -10.31 -16.01
N LYS A 83 -15.67 -10.10 -15.64
CA LYS A 83 -16.15 -8.86 -15.01
C LYS A 83 -15.80 -8.70 -13.53
N TRP A 84 -15.42 -9.78 -12.85
CA TRP A 84 -15.15 -9.80 -11.40
C TRP A 84 -13.68 -10.03 -11.03
N ILE A 85 -12.81 -10.27 -12.02
CA ILE A 85 -11.38 -10.48 -11.76
C ILE A 85 -10.68 -9.14 -11.96
N ASN A 86 -9.86 -8.73 -11.00
CA ASN A 86 -9.00 -7.56 -11.14
C ASN A 86 -7.99 -7.77 -12.26
N ASN A 87 -7.51 -6.67 -12.86
CA ASN A 87 -6.42 -6.76 -13.81
C ASN A 87 -5.14 -7.21 -13.09
N TYR A 88 -4.43 -8.17 -13.67
CA TYR A 88 -3.21 -8.72 -13.08
C TYR A 88 -2.14 -8.97 -14.15
N ASN A 89 -0.90 -9.08 -13.69
CA ASN A 89 0.20 -9.55 -14.51
C ASN A 89 0.58 -10.95 -14.04
N GLU A 90 0.69 -11.89 -14.97
CA GLU A 90 0.95 -13.32 -14.68
C GLU A 90 2.27 -13.55 -13.91
N TRP A 91 3.29 -12.75 -14.18
CA TRP A 91 4.58 -12.86 -13.51
C TRP A 91 4.52 -12.31 -12.09
N ILE A 92 3.92 -11.14 -11.92
CA ILE A 92 3.80 -10.50 -10.61
C ILE A 92 2.87 -11.31 -9.70
N ILE A 93 1.72 -11.80 -10.20
CA ILE A 93 0.82 -12.62 -9.38
C ILE A 93 1.50 -13.94 -8.97
N SER A 94 2.32 -14.54 -9.83
CA SER A 94 3.03 -15.79 -9.51
C SER A 94 4.16 -15.57 -8.49
N ALA A 95 4.78 -14.38 -8.50
CA ALA A 95 5.80 -13.98 -7.53
C ALA A 95 5.19 -13.58 -6.18
N CYS A 96 4.17 -12.73 -6.17
CA CYS A 96 3.56 -12.19 -4.96
C CYS A 96 2.49 -13.11 -4.35
N ARG A 97 1.93 -14.03 -5.14
CA ARG A 97 0.90 -15.02 -4.78
C ARG A 97 -0.29 -14.45 -4.01
N SER A 98 -0.62 -13.18 -4.23
CA SER A 98 -1.62 -12.41 -3.49
C SER A 98 -2.47 -11.55 -4.43
N ASN A 99 -3.53 -10.93 -3.89
CA ASN A 99 -4.43 -10.09 -4.65
C ASN A 99 -3.68 -8.88 -5.24
N MET A 100 -3.96 -8.56 -6.50
CA MET A 100 -3.43 -7.38 -7.17
C MET A 100 -4.47 -6.69 -8.05
N ASP A 101 -4.33 -5.37 -8.22
CA ASP A 101 -5.13 -4.56 -9.16
C ASP A 101 -4.21 -3.62 -9.93
N ILE A 102 -3.84 -4.01 -11.15
CA ILE A 102 -2.98 -3.19 -12.03
C ILE A 102 -3.84 -2.33 -12.95
N LYS A 103 -3.59 -1.02 -12.93
CA LYS A 103 -4.21 -0.06 -13.85
C LYS A 103 -3.14 0.73 -14.58
N PHE A 104 -3.33 0.88 -15.90
CA PHE A 104 -2.52 1.79 -16.71
C PHE A 104 -3.10 3.19 -16.59
N VAL A 105 -2.27 4.13 -16.11
CA VAL A 105 -2.64 5.54 -15.97
C VAL A 105 -1.56 6.34 -16.69
N TRP A 106 -1.89 6.93 -17.83
CA TRP A 106 -0.91 7.60 -18.70
C TRP A 106 -1.02 9.12 -18.63
N SER A 107 -2.13 9.69 -19.10
CA SER A 107 -2.36 11.13 -19.14
C SER A 107 -3.83 11.48 -18.88
N GLY A 108 -4.13 12.77 -18.77
CA GLY A 108 -5.49 13.27 -18.58
C GLY A 108 -5.92 13.33 -17.11
N CYS A 109 -7.23 13.29 -16.89
CA CYS A 109 -7.82 13.49 -15.56
C CYS A 109 -7.41 12.38 -14.58
N ASP A 110 -7.29 11.14 -15.03
CA ASP A 110 -6.89 10.00 -14.20
C ASP A 110 -5.46 10.14 -13.68
N ALA A 111 -4.53 10.60 -14.53
CA ALA A 111 -3.15 10.86 -14.12
C ALA A 111 -3.08 11.98 -13.08
N LYS A 112 -3.80 13.08 -13.31
CA LYS A 112 -3.91 14.19 -12.34
C LYS A 112 -4.49 13.71 -11.02
N ALA A 113 -5.59 12.96 -11.04
CA ALA A 113 -6.21 12.41 -9.84
C ALA A 113 -5.28 11.45 -9.09
N LEU A 114 -4.53 10.61 -9.82
CA LEU A 114 -3.51 9.73 -9.23
C LEU A 114 -2.38 10.53 -8.60
N SER A 115 -1.89 11.59 -9.23
CA SER A 115 -0.86 12.46 -8.63
C SER A 115 -1.35 13.07 -7.33
N TYR A 116 -2.57 13.64 -7.28
CA TYR A 116 -3.14 14.14 -6.03
C TYR A 116 -3.28 13.04 -4.98
N TYR A 117 -3.76 11.86 -5.37
CA TYR A 117 -3.89 10.74 -4.47
C TYR A 117 -2.53 10.31 -3.88
N ILE A 118 -1.50 10.17 -4.72
CA ILE A 118 -0.15 9.83 -4.25
C ILE A 118 0.39 10.91 -3.33
N THR A 119 0.27 12.19 -3.73
CA THR A 119 0.71 13.31 -2.89
C THR A 119 0.00 13.31 -1.55
N ASP A 120 -1.33 13.20 -1.53
CA ASP A 120 -2.13 13.16 -0.30
C ASP A 120 -1.66 12.03 0.64
N TYR A 121 -1.38 10.84 0.09
CA TYR A 121 -0.85 9.71 0.84
C TYR A 121 0.57 9.93 1.37
N ILE A 122 1.47 10.52 0.56
CA ILE A 122 2.85 10.83 0.99
C ILE A 122 2.83 11.93 2.06
N THR A 123 1.99 12.94 1.89
CA THR A 123 1.86 14.07 2.82
C THR A 123 0.96 13.76 4.02
N LYS A 124 0.37 12.55 4.07
CA LYS A 124 -0.51 12.15 5.16
C LYS A 124 0.30 12.11 6.45
N SER A 125 0.04 13.07 7.34
CA SER A 125 0.70 13.13 8.64
C SER A 125 0.39 11.86 9.44
N ASN A 126 1.42 11.13 9.88
CA ASN A 126 1.26 9.92 10.69
C ASN A 126 0.65 10.19 12.07
N VAL A 127 0.70 11.44 12.55
CA VAL A 127 0.25 11.83 13.89
C VAL A 127 -0.62 13.08 13.79
N SER A 128 -1.73 13.11 14.54
CA SER A 128 -2.61 14.28 14.57
C SER A 128 -1.86 15.48 15.16
N PHE A 129 -2.14 16.68 14.66
CA PHE A 129 -1.51 17.91 15.14
C PHE A 129 -1.71 18.11 16.66
N HIS A 130 -2.87 17.74 17.18
CA HIS A 130 -3.20 17.89 18.60
C HIS A 130 -2.34 16.99 19.50
N ASP A 131 -2.07 15.76 19.06
CA ASP A 131 -1.23 14.82 19.82
C ASP A 131 0.23 15.30 19.84
N ASN A 132 0.74 15.75 18.69
CA ASN A 132 2.08 16.36 18.60
C ASN A 132 2.21 17.59 19.50
N LEU A 133 1.20 18.47 19.51
CA LEU A 133 1.20 19.65 20.35
C LEU A 133 1.19 19.29 21.84
N ALA A 134 0.34 18.34 22.26
CA ALA A 134 0.27 17.89 23.64
C ALA A 134 1.61 17.31 24.13
N LEU A 135 2.27 16.52 23.28
CA LEU A 135 3.59 15.96 23.55
C LEU A 135 4.66 17.06 23.70
N LEU A 136 4.67 18.05 22.82
CA LEU A 136 5.62 19.17 22.88
C LEU A 136 5.42 20.04 24.14
N VAL A 137 4.16 20.28 24.53
CA VAL A 137 3.83 21.00 25.77
C VAL A 137 4.34 20.21 26.99
N LYS A 138 4.17 18.88 27.00
CA LYS A 138 4.73 18.03 28.06
C LYS A 138 6.26 18.11 28.12
N VAL A 139 6.94 17.96 26.97
CA VAL A 139 8.40 18.08 26.88
C VAL A 139 8.90 19.44 27.40
N ARG A 140 8.15 20.52 27.10
CA ARG A 140 8.46 21.86 27.58
C ARG A 140 8.34 21.95 29.10
N LYS A 141 7.25 21.47 29.70
CA LYS A 141 7.06 21.43 31.16
C LYS A 141 8.17 20.64 31.84
N ASP A 142 8.48 19.43 31.35
CA ASP A 142 9.57 18.59 31.88
C ASP A 142 10.95 19.28 31.77
N PHE A 143 11.15 20.10 30.73
CA PHE A 143 12.39 20.86 30.55
C PHE A 143 12.48 22.05 31.52
N ASP A 144 11.36 22.72 31.79
CA ASP A 144 11.27 23.82 32.75
C ASP A 144 11.34 23.33 34.20
N GLU A 145 10.83 22.13 34.54
CA GLU A 145 10.95 21.55 35.90
C GLU A 145 12.40 21.17 36.24
N LYS A 146 13.15 20.66 35.25
CA LYS A 146 14.59 20.34 35.40
C LYS A 146 15.48 21.59 35.54
N ARG A 147 14.92 22.79 35.39
CA ARG A 147 15.60 24.09 35.58
C ARG A 147 15.96 24.36 37.05
N SER A 148 15.27 23.72 37.99
CA SER A 148 15.39 24.01 39.43
C SER A 148 16.70 23.52 40.08
N ASN A 149 17.51 22.71 39.38
CA ASN A 149 18.84 22.28 39.82
C ASN A 149 19.91 22.74 38.81
N PRO A 150 20.52 23.92 38.98
CA PRO A 150 21.54 24.39 38.06
C PRO A 150 22.92 23.83 38.48
N PRO A 151 23.62 23.17 37.55
CA PRO A 151 25.03 23.46 37.42
C PRO A 151 25.32 23.64 35.93
N ASP A 152 25.08 24.84 35.38
CA ASP A 152 25.96 25.29 34.32
C ASP A 152 25.70 26.72 33.88
N ASN A 153 26.79 27.41 33.62
CA ASN A 153 26.88 28.70 32.95
C ASN A 153 26.66 28.53 31.44
N ASN A 154 25.62 27.77 31.04
CA ASN A 154 25.40 27.38 29.65
C ASN A 154 24.73 28.49 28.85
N ASN A 155 25.41 28.86 27.76
CA ASN A 155 24.96 29.82 26.75
C ASN A 155 23.50 29.56 26.32
N ILE A 156 22.70 30.62 26.20
CA ILE A 156 21.27 30.56 25.83
C ILE A 156 21.04 29.80 24.52
N HIS A 157 22.03 29.84 23.62
CA HIS A 157 22.05 29.10 22.36
C HIS A 157 22.09 27.58 22.57
N GLU A 158 22.95 27.10 23.47
CA GLU A 158 23.09 25.66 23.76
C GLU A 158 21.84 25.12 24.45
N ARG A 159 21.22 25.93 25.32
CA ARG A 159 19.95 25.58 25.95
C ARG A 159 18.83 25.44 24.93
N SER A 160 18.74 26.38 24.00
CA SER A 160 17.72 26.37 22.93
C SER A 160 17.91 25.17 22.00
N ARG A 161 19.17 24.85 21.67
CA ARG A 161 19.53 23.65 20.90
C ARG A 161 19.07 22.37 21.62
N ARG A 162 19.33 22.21 22.91
CA ARG A 162 18.91 21.04 23.69
C ARG A 162 17.39 20.87 23.75
N LEU A 163 16.65 21.97 23.90
CA LEU A 163 15.18 21.93 23.87
C LEU A 163 14.66 21.45 22.51
N LEU A 164 15.16 22.03 21.42
CA LEU A 164 14.77 21.65 20.06
C LEU A 164 15.11 20.19 19.75
N LEU A 165 16.31 19.73 20.16
CA LEU A 165 16.72 18.34 20.01
C LEU A 165 15.81 17.39 20.80
N LYS A 166 15.43 17.74 22.03
CA LYS A 166 14.55 16.92 22.85
C LYS A 166 13.14 16.85 22.24
N MET A 167 12.61 17.98 21.77
CA MET A 167 11.33 18.04 21.05
C MET A 167 11.35 17.17 19.80
N HIS A 168 12.40 17.31 18.97
CA HIS A 168 12.57 16.51 17.76
C HIS A 168 12.67 15.01 18.05
N ASN A 169 13.53 14.61 18.98
CA ASN A 169 13.71 13.20 19.34
C ASN A 169 12.42 12.59 19.92
N THR A 170 11.66 13.37 20.69
CA THR A 170 10.39 12.88 21.25
C THR A 170 9.35 12.69 20.13
N LEU A 171 9.22 13.65 19.20
CA LEU A 171 8.35 13.51 18.03
C LEU A 171 8.77 12.32 17.15
N ALA A 172 10.06 12.18 16.87
CA ALA A 172 10.59 11.05 16.11
C ALA A 172 10.32 9.70 16.79
N SER A 173 10.41 9.64 18.12
CA SER A 173 10.14 8.41 18.89
C SER A 173 8.66 8.00 18.90
N GLN A 174 7.75 8.96 18.76
CA GLN A 174 6.30 8.72 18.71
C GLN A 174 5.79 8.57 17.28
N GLN A 175 6.64 8.80 16.27
CA GLN A 175 6.29 8.57 14.89
C GLN A 175 6.23 7.06 14.66
N GLU A 176 5.01 6.55 14.42
CA GLU A 176 4.84 5.17 13.96
C GLU A 176 5.48 5.04 12.57
N LEU A 177 6.52 4.20 12.48
CA LEU A 177 7.12 3.78 11.23
C LEU A 177 6.38 2.54 10.74
N SER A 178 5.98 2.53 9.47
CA SER A 178 5.42 1.34 8.85
C SER A 178 6.47 0.24 8.81
N GLY A 179 6.08 -1.04 8.97
CA GLY A 179 7.02 -2.17 9.05
C GLY A 179 7.94 -2.39 7.84
N VAL A 180 7.71 -1.69 6.72
CA VAL A 180 8.61 -1.71 5.53
C VAL A 180 9.66 -0.58 5.58
N GLN A 181 9.56 0.32 6.55
CA GLN A 181 10.46 1.47 6.75
C GLN A 181 11.40 1.31 7.95
N VAL A 182 11.48 0.11 8.54
CA VAL A 182 12.41 -0.23 9.63
C VAL A 182 13.65 -0.90 9.08
#